data_AF-A0A258R604-F1
#
_entry.id   AF-A0A258R604-F1
#
_cell.length_a   1.000
_cell.length_b   1.000
_cell.length_c   1.000
_cell.angle_alpha   90.00
_cell.angle_beta   90.00
_cell.angle_gamma   90.00
#
_symmetry.space_group_name_H-M   'P 1'
#
loop_
_entity.id
_entity.type
_entity.pdbx_description
1 polymer ?
#
loop_
_entity_poly.entity_id
_entity_poly.type
_entity_poly.pdbx_seq_one_letter_code
_entity_poly.pdbx_strand_id
1 'polypeptide(L)' 'DAWLKARDPASGVRDFEAVDALARAQGLVLQRDLAMPANNRSLVWLRAG' A
#
# COMPACT_ATOMS: atom_id res chain seq x y z
N ASP A 1 -7.25 13.94 -4.63
CA ASP A 1 -8.03 12.70 -4.81
C ASP A 1 -8.81 12.61 -6.11
N ALA A 2 -9.69 13.56 -6.43
CA ALA A 2 -10.56 13.47 -7.62
C ALA A 2 -9.78 13.36 -8.95
N TRP A 3 -8.66 14.06 -9.10
CA TRP A 3 -7.85 14.02 -10.33
C TRP A 3 -7.16 12.67 -10.59
N LEU A 4 -6.72 11.97 -9.52
CA LEU A 4 -6.07 10.65 -9.64
C LEU A 4 -7.09 9.57 -10.02
N LYS A 5 -8.27 9.56 -9.38
CA LYS A 5 -9.38 8.63 -9.69
C LYS A 5 -9.99 8.88 -11.06
N ALA A 6 -9.99 10.13 -11.54
CA ALA A 6 -10.45 10.48 -12.88
C ALA A 6 -9.49 10.00 -13.99
N ARG A 7 -8.20 9.86 -13.69
CA ARG A 7 -7.19 9.37 -14.63
C ARG A 7 -7.16 7.85 -14.71
N ASP A 8 -7.32 7.19 -13.57
CA ASP A 8 -7.52 5.74 -13.47
C ASP A 8 -8.24 5.45 -12.14
N PRO A 9 -9.42 4.80 -12.16
CA PRO A 9 -10.17 4.46 -10.95
C PRO A 9 -9.35 3.65 -9.93
N ALA A 10 -8.37 2.86 -10.39
CA ALA A 10 -7.47 2.08 -9.53
C ALA A 10 -6.30 2.90 -8.96
N SER A 11 -6.07 4.12 -9.46
CA SER A 11 -4.99 5.03 -9.05
C SER A 11 -5.37 5.94 -7.86
N GLY A 12 -6.46 5.65 -7.16
CA GLY A 12 -6.77 6.29 -5.88
C GLY A 12 -5.69 6.01 -4.83
N VAL A 13 -5.51 6.94 -3.88
CA VAL A 13 -4.74 6.68 -2.65
C VAL A 13 -5.35 5.43 -2.00
N ARG A 14 -4.54 4.39 -1.83
CA ARG A 14 -4.95 3.16 -1.16
C ARG A 14 -4.65 3.30 0.32
N ASP A 15 -5.65 3.04 1.15
CA ASP A 15 -5.46 3.02 2.59
C ASP A 15 -4.46 1.91 2.95
N PHE A 16 -3.51 2.25 3.82
CA PHE A 16 -2.48 1.33 4.31
C PHE A 16 -3.10 0.00 4.76
N GLU A 17 -4.19 0.07 5.52
CA GLU A 17 -4.89 -1.09 6.06
C GLU A 17 -5.41 -2.02 4.97
N ALA A 18 -5.91 -1.47 3.86
CA ALA A 18 -6.41 -2.26 2.73
C ALA A 18 -5.27 -3.00 2.01
N VAL A 19 -4.12 -2.34 1.83
CA VAL A 19 -2.94 -2.95 1.20
C VAL A 19 -2.34 -4.02 2.11
N ASP A 20 -2.26 -3.76 3.42
CA ASP A 20 -1.73 -4.68 4.40
C ASP A 20 -2.63 -5.91 4.60
N ALA A 21 -3.95 -5.73 4.61
CA ALA A 21 -4.90 -6.85 4.65
C ALA A 21 -4.78 -7.75 3.41
N LEU A 22 -4.63 -7.17 2.21
CA LEU A 22 -4.40 -7.93 0.98
C LEU A 22 -3.08 -8.71 1.04
N ALA A 23 -2.00 -8.09 1.51
CA ALA A 23 -0.71 -8.74 1.66
C ALA A 23 -0.77 -9.93 2.63
N ARG A 24 -1.41 -9.75 3.79
CA ARG A 24 -1.65 -10.83 4.77
C ARG A 24 -2.45 -11.99 4.19
N ALA A 25 -3.49 -11.71 3.39
CA ALA A 25 -4.27 -12.74 2.72
C ALA A 25 -3.44 -13.59 1.73
N GLN A 26 -2.29 -13.07 1.26
CA GLN A 26 -1.34 -13.78 0.41
C GLN A 26 -0.18 -14.41 1.19
N GLY A 27 -0.23 -14.45 2.52
CA GLY A 27 0.84 -14.98 3.37
C GLY A 27 2.07 -14.08 3.44
N LEU A 28 1.92 -12.80 3.13
CA LEU A 28 2.97 -11.79 3.28
C LEU A 28 2.82 -11.09 4.63
N VAL A 29 3.95 -10.81 5.28
CA VAL A 29 4.03 -10.13 6.57
C VAL A 29 4.75 -8.81 6.40
N LEU A 30 4.16 -7.74 6.89
CA LEU A 30 4.76 -6.40 6.82
C LEU A 30 6.05 -6.39 7.63
N GLN A 31 7.16 -6.07 6.96
CA GLN A 31 8.49 -6.03 7.56
C GLN A 31 8.91 -4.59 7.83
N ARG A 32 8.61 -3.66 6.92
CA ARG A 32 9.01 -2.26 7.03
C ARG A 32 7.93 -1.33 6.50
N ASP A 33 7.74 -0.23 7.21
CA ASP A 33 7.03 0.96 6.75
C ASP A 33 8.03 2.13 6.81
N LEU A 34 8.35 2.70 5.64
CA LEU A 34 9.32 3.77 5.49
C LEU A 34 8.61 5.03 5.01
N ALA A 35 8.60 6.06 5.85
CA ALA A 35 8.08 7.38 5.48
C ALA A 35 8.97 8.03 4.41
N MET A 36 8.34 8.66 3.42
CA MET A 36 8.99 9.37 2.32
C MET A 36 8.45 10.81 2.22
N PRO A 37 9.17 11.73 1.54
CA PRO A 37 8.70 13.09 1.34
C PRO A 37 7.34 13.15 0.63
N ALA A 38 6.62 14.26 0.82
CA ALA A 38 5.32 14.54 0.20
C ALA A 38 4.23 13.50 0.53
N ASN A 39 4.15 13.06 1.79
CA ASN A 39 3.15 12.12 2.30
C ASN A 39 3.16 10.74 1.59
N ASN A 40 4.33 10.36 1.07
CA ASN A 40 4.53 9.05 0.47
C ASN A 40 5.04 8.06 1.52
N ARG A 41 4.85 6.76 1.25
CA ARG A 41 5.41 5.69 2.07
C ARG A 41 5.83 4.51 1.21
N SER A 42 6.91 3.84 1.62
CA SER A 42 7.38 2.59 1.04
C SER A 42 7.12 1.47 2.03
N LEU A 43 6.28 0.52 1.62
CA LEU A 43 5.91 -0.64 2.41
C LEU A 43 6.62 -1.88 1.87
N VAL A 44 7.26 -2.64 2.76
CA VAL A 44 8.01 -3.86 2.41
C VAL A 44 7.38 -5.03 3.16
N TRP A 45 6.90 -6.03 2.41
CA TRP A 45 6.45 -7.29 2.98
C TRP A 45 7.41 -8.42 2.60
N LEU A 46 7.52 -9.40 3.49
CA LEU A 46 8.21 -10.66 3.24
C LEU A 46 7.20 -11.81 3.26
N ARG A 47 7.43 -12.80 2.39
CA ARG A 47 6.64 -14.03 2.42
C ARG A 47 7.03 -14.85 3.65
N ALA A 48 6.06 -15.18 4.49
CA ALA A 48 6.26 -16.18 5.53
C ALA A 48 6.45 -17.54 4.86
N GLY A 49 7.56 -18.21 5.18
CA GLY A 49 7.87 -19.57 4.71
C GLY A 49 7.03 -20.62 5.41
#